data_AF-A0A2J8JY87-F1
#
_entry.id   AF-A0A2J8JY87-F1
#
_cell.length_a   1.000
_cell.length_b   1.000
_cell.length_c   1.000
_cell.angle_alpha   90.00
_cell.angle_beta   90.00
_cell.angle_gamma   90.00
#
_symmetry.space_group_name_H-M   'P 1'
#
loop_
_entity.id
_entity.type
_entity.pdbx_description
1 polymer ?
#
loop_
_entity_poly.entity_id
_entity_poly.type
_entity_poly.pdbx_seq_one_letter_code
_entity_poly.pdbx_strand_id
1 'polypeptide(L)'
;APRSSRGAQAAACHTSHHSAGSRPGGHLGGQAVGTPNCVPVEGPGCTKEEDVLGSSACVSTDGGSLHCHNPSGPSDVPAQQPHPEQEGWPPGTGDFPSQVPKQVLDVSQELLQSGVVTLPGTRDRHGRAVVQVRTRSLLWTREHSSCAELTRLLLYFHSIPRKEVRDLGLVVLVDARRSPAAPAVSQALSGLQNNTSPIIHSILLLVDKESAFRPDKDAIIQCEVVSSLKAVHKFVDSCQLTADLDGSFPYSHGDWICFRQRLEHFAANCEEAIIFLQNSFCSLNTHRTPRTAQEVAELIDQHETMMKLVLEDPLLVSLRLEGGTILARLRREELGTEDSRDTLEAATSLYDRVDEEVHRLVLTSNNRLQQLEHLRELASLLEGNDQVRAAGGRRPGQHPLQARLAKATLSPSHCVFRALI
;
A
#
# COMPACT_ATOMS: atom_id res chain seq x y z
N ALA A 1 -74.83 -12.49 13.81
CA ALA A 1 -74.29 -13.01 15.08
C ALA A 1 -73.14 -13.96 14.76
N PRO A 2 -72.03 -13.94 15.50
CA PRO A 2 -71.46 -12.80 16.23
C PRO A 2 -69.94 -12.59 15.93
N ARG A 3 -69.47 -11.33 15.84
CA ARG A 3 -68.72 -10.51 16.84
C ARG A 3 -67.19 -10.72 16.76
N SER A 4 -66.28 -9.75 16.88
CA SER A 4 -66.30 -8.40 17.48
C SER A 4 -65.07 -7.60 17.00
N SER A 5 -65.20 -6.36 16.50
CA SER A 5 -64.85 -5.05 17.12
C SER A 5 -63.34 -4.73 17.26
N ARG A 6 -62.82 -3.66 16.61
CA ARG A 6 -62.50 -2.31 17.18
C ARG A 6 -61.64 -2.38 18.45
N GLY A 7 -60.52 -1.67 18.65
CA GLY A 7 -59.97 -0.44 18.10
C GLY A 7 -59.31 0.36 19.24
N ALA A 8 -58.29 1.16 18.91
CA ALA A 8 -57.85 2.40 19.60
C ALA A 8 -57.10 2.36 20.96
N GLN A 9 -55.86 2.89 20.89
CA GLN A 9 -55.26 4.00 21.65
C GLN A 9 -54.78 3.89 23.12
N ALA A 10 -53.63 4.57 23.30
CA ALA A 10 -53.22 5.43 24.42
C ALA A 10 -52.45 4.80 25.60
N ALA A 11 -51.23 5.34 25.82
CA ALA A 11 -50.81 6.05 27.05
C ALA A 11 -50.19 5.11 28.09
N ALA A 12 -49.24 5.49 28.95
CA ALA A 12 -48.51 6.71 29.20
C ALA A 12 -47.17 6.31 29.83
N CYS A 13 -46.18 7.18 29.69
CA CYS A 13 -44.93 7.17 30.44
C CYS A 13 -45.20 7.28 31.94
N HIS A 14 -44.54 6.43 32.73
CA HIS A 14 -44.37 6.65 34.17
C HIS A 14 -43.01 7.29 34.45
N THR A 15 -43.11 8.26 35.35
CA THR A 15 -42.18 9.29 35.78
C THR A 15 -41.19 8.84 36.86
N SER A 16 -40.17 9.71 37.06
CA SER A 16 -39.63 10.18 38.36
C SER A 16 -38.19 9.72 38.68
N HIS A 17 -37.24 10.50 39.23
CA HIS A 17 -37.22 11.80 39.93
C HIS A 17 -35.77 12.42 39.93
N HIS A 18 -35.70 13.77 39.94
CA HIS A 18 -34.76 14.75 40.58
C HIS A 18 -33.20 14.58 40.51
N SER A 19 -32.35 15.60 40.29
CA SER A 19 -32.25 16.99 40.85
C SER A 19 -31.35 17.88 39.93
N ALA A 20 -31.70 19.13 39.55
CA ALA A 20 -31.35 20.45 40.16
C ALA A 20 -29.88 20.56 40.61
N GLY A 21 -28.99 21.41 40.09
CA GLY A 21 -28.91 22.88 39.84
C GLY A 21 -27.41 23.19 39.61
N SER A 22 -26.87 24.29 39.08
CA SER A 22 -27.29 25.68 38.93
C SER A 22 -26.34 26.38 37.92
N ARG A 23 -26.88 27.26 37.08
CA ARG A 23 -26.19 28.40 36.43
C ARG A 23 -26.07 29.56 37.46
N PRO A 24 -25.28 30.66 37.28
CA PRO A 24 -25.21 31.56 36.10
C PRO A 24 -23.79 32.12 35.81
N GLY A 25 -23.45 32.91 34.77
CA GLY A 25 -24.15 33.63 33.70
C GLY A 25 -23.20 34.66 33.05
N GLY A 26 -23.64 35.30 31.95
CA GLY A 26 -23.01 36.45 31.25
C GLY A 26 -22.34 36.08 29.92
N HIS A 27 -22.98 36.17 28.74
CA HIS A 27 -23.22 37.36 27.87
C HIS A 27 -21.93 38.14 27.57
N LEU A 28 -21.51 38.40 26.32
CA LEU A 28 -22.15 39.02 25.14
C LEU A 28 -21.38 38.49 23.89
N GLY A 29 -21.87 38.31 22.66
CA GLY A 29 -22.73 39.11 21.77
C GLY A 29 -22.18 38.89 20.34
N GLY A 30 -22.98 38.38 19.37
CA GLY A 30 -23.34 39.04 18.10
C GLY A 30 -22.16 39.23 17.13
N GLN A 31 -22.16 38.82 15.86
CA GLN A 31 -23.19 38.95 14.82
C GLN A 31 -22.84 38.07 13.60
N ALA A 32 -23.83 37.89 12.73
CA ALA A 32 -23.86 37.02 11.57
C ALA A 32 -23.55 37.73 10.23
N VAL A 33 -23.39 36.89 9.20
CA VAL A 33 -23.57 37.10 7.75
C VAL A 33 -22.38 37.64 6.96
N GLY A 34 -21.95 36.86 5.96
CA GLY A 34 -21.06 37.27 4.87
C GLY A 34 -20.72 36.11 3.93
N THR A 35 -21.58 35.88 2.93
CA THR A 35 -21.31 35.07 1.72
C THR A 35 -20.11 35.64 0.95
N PRO A 36 -19.20 34.83 0.40
CA PRO A 36 -18.26 35.32 -0.61
C PRO A 36 -18.74 34.94 -2.02
N ASN A 37 -19.04 35.96 -2.82
CA ASN A 37 -19.17 35.86 -4.27
C ASN A 37 -17.79 35.66 -4.91
N CYS A 38 -17.75 34.80 -5.94
CA CYS A 38 -16.64 34.62 -6.86
C CYS A 38 -16.41 35.88 -7.72
N VAL A 39 -15.15 36.30 -7.85
CA VAL A 39 -14.68 37.22 -8.90
C VAL A 39 -13.34 36.67 -9.41
N PRO A 40 -13.10 36.65 -10.74
CA PRO A 40 -11.95 36.01 -11.35
C PRO A 40 -10.69 36.89 -11.25
N VAL A 41 -9.53 36.27 -11.05
CA VAL A 41 -8.23 36.93 -11.17
C VAL A 41 -7.67 36.68 -12.57
N GLU A 42 -7.60 37.77 -13.34
CA GLU A 42 -6.83 37.86 -14.59
C GLU A 42 -5.33 37.70 -14.30
N GLY A 43 -4.62 36.95 -15.15
CA GLY A 43 -3.17 36.85 -15.13
C GLY A 43 -2.49 37.93 -15.99
N PRO A 44 -1.21 38.26 -15.73
CA PRO A 44 -0.32 38.84 -16.73
C PRO A 44 0.41 37.67 -17.43
N GLY A 45 0.59 37.62 -18.76
CA GLY A 45 0.97 38.68 -19.67
C GLY A 45 2.29 38.26 -20.31
N CYS A 46 2.20 37.59 -21.47
CA CYS A 46 3.32 37.03 -22.22
C CYS A 46 4.06 38.14 -22.99
N THR A 47 5.40 38.20 -22.88
CA THR A 47 6.26 39.00 -23.77
C THR A 47 7.11 38.09 -24.64
N LYS A 48 7.20 38.48 -25.93
CA LYS A 48 7.91 37.85 -27.04
C LYS A 48 9.42 38.10 -27.00
N GLU A 49 10.19 37.24 -27.68
CA GLU A 49 11.38 37.48 -28.57
C GLU A 49 12.06 36.11 -28.81
N GLU A 50 11.95 35.46 -29.98
CA GLU A 50 12.72 35.56 -31.25
C GLU A 50 14.20 35.12 -31.22
N ASP A 51 14.45 34.01 -31.94
CA ASP A 51 15.61 33.46 -32.67
C ASP A 51 17.06 33.90 -32.37
N VAL A 52 17.98 32.90 -32.29
CA VAL A 52 19.24 32.82 -33.10
C VAL A 52 19.77 31.36 -33.16
N LEU A 53 20.17 30.96 -34.37
CA LEU A 53 20.88 29.74 -34.79
C LEU A 53 22.27 29.53 -34.14
N GLY A 54 22.67 28.27 -33.97
CA GLY A 54 24.05 27.86 -33.69
C GLY A 54 24.32 26.39 -34.06
N SER A 55 25.27 26.20 -34.97
CA SER A 55 25.58 24.97 -35.74
C SER A 55 26.64 24.07 -35.08
N SER A 56 26.96 22.95 -35.76
CA SER A 56 28.15 22.07 -35.66
C SER A 56 27.98 20.80 -34.79
N ALA A 57 28.43 19.58 -35.15
CA ALA A 57 29.27 19.10 -36.25
C ALA A 57 29.03 17.59 -36.49
N CYS A 58 29.26 17.16 -37.72
CA CYS A 58 29.40 15.78 -38.17
C CYS A 58 30.83 15.25 -37.97
N VAL A 59 30.99 13.95 -37.70
CA VAL A 59 32.21 13.17 -38.02
C VAL A 59 31.78 11.79 -38.54
N SER A 60 32.19 11.50 -39.77
CA SER A 60 32.08 10.21 -40.47
C SER A 60 33.32 9.34 -40.20
N THR A 61 33.16 8.02 -40.29
CA THR A 61 34.23 7.12 -40.77
C THR A 61 33.65 6.00 -41.63
N ASP A 62 34.31 5.83 -42.78
CA ASP A 62 34.27 4.78 -43.81
C ASP A 62 34.08 3.34 -43.29
N GLY A 63 33.69 2.33 -44.07
CA GLY A 63 33.53 2.16 -45.51
C GLY A 63 33.52 0.66 -45.84
N GLY A 64 33.06 0.28 -47.03
CA GLY A 64 33.22 -1.09 -47.57
C GLY A 64 32.02 -1.60 -48.37
N SER A 65 32.09 -1.46 -49.69
CA SER A 65 31.20 -2.11 -50.66
C SER A 65 32.02 -3.05 -51.53
N LEU A 66 31.56 -4.30 -51.75
CA LEU A 66 31.91 -5.08 -52.94
C LEU A 66 30.72 -5.97 -53.40
N HIS A 67 30.34 -5.71 -54.66
CA HIS A 67 29.69 -6.51 -55.71
C HIS A 67 30.18 -7.99 -55.74
N CYS A 68 29.56 -9.04 -56.31
CA CYS A 68 28.45 -9.20 -57.26
C CYS A 68 28.14 -10.72 -57.49
N HIS A 69 27.06 -10.99 -58.23
CA HIS A 69 26.74 -12.17 -59.09
C HIS A 69 25.81 -13.31 -58.60
N ASN A 70 24.66 -13.36 -59.29
CA ASN A 70 23.80 -14.53 -59.58
C ASN A 70 24.46 -15.50 -60.57
N PRO A 71 23.95 -16.75 -60.67
CA PRO A 71 23.22 -17.14 -61.89
C PRO A 71 21.99 -18.07 -61.70
N SER A 72 20.96 -17.79 -62.50
CA SER A 72 20.10 -18.69 -63.33
C SER A 72 19.32 -19.90 -62.74
N GLY A 73 17.98 -19.91 -62.92
CA GLY A 73 17.00 -20.98 -62.59
C GLY A 73 16.95 -22.16 -63.60
N PRO A 74 15.79 -22.81 -63.95
CA PRO A 74 14.40 -22.73 -63.45
C PRO A 74 13.75 -24.12 -63.18
N SER A 75 12.52 -24.18 -62.63
CA SER A 75 11.49 -25.22 -62.95
C SER A 75 10.12 -24.93 -62.32
N ASP A 76 9.11 -25.47 -63.00
CA ASP A 76 7.70 -25.08 -63.08
C ASP A 76 6.73 -25.78 -62.09
N VAL A 77 5.67 -25.04 -61.69
CA VAL A 77 4.24 -25.46 -61.46
C VAL A 77 3.87 -26.29 -60.19
N PRO A 78 2.65 -26.17 -59.58
CA PRO A 78 1.72 -25.03 -59.40
C PRO A 78 1.34 -24.76 -57.92
N ALA A 79 0.61 -23.67 -57.70
CA ALA A 79 0.00 -23.26 -56.43
C ALA A 79 -1.02 -24.26 -55.87
N GLN A 80 -0.88 -24.59 -54.58
CA GLN A 80 -1.94 -25.11 -53.72
C GLN A 80 -1.89 -24.39 -52.37
N GLN A 81 -3.02 -23.79 -51.98
CA GLN A 81 -3.25 -23.25 -50.64
C GLN A 81 -3.31 -24.42 -49.64
N PRO A 82 -2.62 -24.35 -48.50
CA PRO A 82 -2.96 -25.17 -47.35
C PRO A 82 -4.00 -24.44 -46.50
N HIS A 83 -5.15 -25.07 -46.34
CA HIS A 83 -6.02 -24.88 -45.19
C HIS A 83 -5.18 -24.95 -43.89
N PRO A 84 -5.38 -24.09 -42.89
CA PRO A 84 -4.83 -24.37 -41.58
C PRO A 84 -5.63 -25.52 -40.98
N GLU A 85 -4.97 -26.66 -40.85
CA GLU A 85 -5.42 -27.76 -40.01
C GLU A 85 -5.66 -27.23 -38.60
N GLN A 86 -6.78 -27.68 -38.06
CA GLN A 86 -7.27 -27.41 -36.72
C GLN A 86 -6.33 -28.13 -35.73
N GLU A 87 -5.20 -27.51 -35.40
CA GLU A 87 -4.43 -27.90 -34.22
C GLU A 87 -5.26 -27.53 -32.99
N GLY A 88 -5.85 -28.55 -32.37
CA GLY A 88 -6.48 -28.46 -31.07
C GLY A 88 -5.42 -28.04 -30.05
N TRP A 89 -5.48 -26.79 -29.62
CA TRP A 89 -4.79 -26.36 -28.41
C TRP A 89 -5.37 -27.17 -27.24
N PRO A 90 -4.53 -27.72 -26.34
CA PRO A 90 -5.06 -28.23 -25.08
C PRO A 90 -5.69 -27.04 -24.33
N PRO A 91 -6.66 -27.26 -23.41
CA PRO A 91 -7.20 -26.20 -22.59
C PRO A 91 -6.03 -25.60 -21.82
N GLY A 92 -5.60 -24.41 -22.23
CA GLY A 92 -4.47 -23.74 -21.60
C GLY A 92 -4.79 -23.57 -20.13
N THR A 93 -4.04 -24.28 -19.29
CA THR A 93 -3.78 -23.82 -17.93
C THR A 93 -3.27 -22.39 -18.06
N GLY A 94 -4.17 -21.45 -17.77
CA GLY A 94 -3.80 -20.05 -17.64
C GLY A 94 -2.82 -19.95 -16.49
N ASP A 95 -1.53 -19.98 -16.82
CA ASP A 95 -0.48 -19.57 -15.90
C ASP A 95 -0.67 -18.06 -15.67
N PHE A 96 -1.57 -17.75 -14.74
CA PHE A 96 -1.59 -16.45 -14.10
C PHE A 96 -0.21 -16.21 -13.50
N PRO A 97 0.34 -15.00 -13.57
CA PRO A 97 1.58 -14.69 -12.88
C PRO A 97 1.42 -15.09 -11.42
N SER A 98 2.30 -15.97 -10.94
CA SER A 98 2.22 -16.65 -9.65
C SER A 98 2.22 -15.71 -8.43
N GLN A 99 2.41 -14.41 -8.66
CA GLN A 99 2.32 -13.37 -7.64
C GLN A 99 1.42 -12.23 -8.11
N VAL A 100 0.30 -12.07 -7.38
CA VAL A 100 -0.59 -10.91 -7.46
C VAL A 100 0.21 -9.66 -7.06
N PRO A 101 0.25 -8.61 -7.89
CA PRO A 101 0.96 -7.38 -7.55
C PRO A 101 0.46 -6.79 -6.23
N LYS A 102 1.39 -6.47 -5.32
CA LYS A 102 1.05 -5.90 -4.00
C LYS A 102 1.33 -4.41 -3.96
N GLN A 103 2.28 -3.94 -4.76
CA GLN A 103 2.71 -2.56 -4.82
C GLN A 103 2.52 -1.96 -6.21
N VAL A 104 2.40 -0.64 -6.26
CA VAL A 104 2.31 0.19 -7.46
C VAL A 104 3.55 0.06 -8.35
N LEU A 105 4.69 -0.36 -7.78
CA LEU A 105 5.92 -0.61 -8.53
C LEU A 105 5.94 -1.99 -9.20
N ASP A 106 5.05 -2.91 -8.80
CA ASP A 106 4.96 -4.27 -9.35
C ASP A 106 4.18 -4.34 -10.68
N VAL A 107 3.61 -3.21 -11.12
CA VAL A 107 2.82 -3.08 -12.36
C VAL A 107 3.57 -2.28 -13.42
N SER A 108 3.11 -2.41 -14.67
CA SER A 108 3.68 -1.68 -15.82
C SER A 108 3.59 -0.17 -15.59
N GLN A 109 4.75 0.48 -15.43
CA GLN A 109 4.82 1.92 -15.16
C GLN A 109 4.36 2.74 -16.36
N GLU A 110 4.60 2.29 -17.59
CA GLU A 110 4.11 2.96 -18.80
C GLU A 110 2.58 2.93 -18.84
N LEU A 111 1.98 1.74 -18.64
CA LEU A 111 0.53 1.59 -18.61
C LEU A 111 -0.09 2.40 -17.47
N LEU A 112 0.51 2.35 -16.28
CA LEU A 112 0.05 3.09 -15.11
C LEU A 112 0.11 4.60 -15.39
N GLN A 113 1.28 5.17 -15.69
CA GLN A 113 1.48 6.62 -15.85
C GLN A 113 0.65 7.23 -16.97
N SER A 114 0.25 6.43 -17.96
CA SER A 114 -0.60 6.91 -19.05
C SER A 114 -2.02 7.31 -18.64
N GLY A 115 -2.49 6.80 -17.50
CA GLY A 115 -3.86 6.96 -17.05
C GLY A 115 -4.90 6.41 -18.01
N VAL A 116 -4.60 5.50 -18.94
CA VAL A 116 -5.61 4.87 -19.82
C VAL A 116 -6.50 3.89 -19.06
N VAL A 117 -6.02 3.37 -17.93
CA VAL A 117 -6.79 2.59 -16.95
C VAL A 117 -6.60 3.26 -15.60
N THR A 118 -7.69 3.64 -14.94
CA THR A 118 -7.63 4.38 -13.67
C THR A 118 -8.59 3.80 -12.65
N LEU A 119 -8.19 3.85 -11.38
CA LEU A 119 -9.05 3.61 -10.23
C LEU A 119 -9.18 4.92 -9.43
N PRO A 120 -10.19 5.75 -9.71
CA PRO A 120 -10.33 7.04 -9.04
C PRO A 120 -10.68 6.95 -7.55
N GLY A 121 -11.13 5.79 -7.08
CA GLY A 121 -11.74 5.60 -5.74
C GLY A 121 -13.26 5.82 -5.73
N THR A 122 -13.89 5.84 -6.91
CA THR A 122 -15.33 6.01 -7.11
C THR A 122 -16.11 4.71 -6.94
N ARG A 123 -17.42 4.83 -6.68
CA ARG A 123 -18.36 3.72 -6.45
C ARG A 123 -19.54 3.71 -7.42
N ASP A 124 -19.99 2.51 -7.78
CA ASP A 124 -21.30 2.33 -8.43
C ASP A 124 -22.45 2.51 -7.42
N ARG A 125 -23.70 2.43 -7.88
CA ARG A 125 -24.88 2.55 -7.00
C ARG A 125 -25.00 1.45 -5.94
N HIS A 126 -24.21 0.38 -6.02
CA HIS A 126 -24.18 -0.73 -5.08
C HIS A 126 -22.92 -0.73 -4.20
N GLY A 127 -22.09 0.32 -4.27
CA GLY A 127 -20.87 0.43 -3.47
C GLY A 127 -19.66 -0.35 -4.03
N ARG A 128 -19.72 -0.84 -5.27
CA ARG A 128 -18.59 -1.50 -5.94
C ARG A 128 -17.58 -0.49 -6.45
N ALA A 129 -16.30 -0.82 -6.39
CA ALA A 129 -15.24 0.04 -6.93
C ALA A 129 -15.33 0.12 -8.47
N VAL A 130 -15.23 1.34 -9.01
CA VAL A 130 -15.32 1.60 -10.45
C VAL A 130 -13.94 1.86 -11.03
N VAL A 131 -13.53 1.02 -11.98
CA VAL A 131 -12.33 1.24 -12.81
C VAL A 131 -12.76 1.84 -14.14
N GLN A 132 -12.04 2.85 -14.61
CA GLN A 132 -12.32 3.53 -15.88
C GLN A 132 -11.22 3.22 -16.90
N VAL A 133 -11.62 2.77 -18.09
CA VAL A 133 -10.72 2.42 -19.21
C VAL A 133 -11.03 3.32 -20.39
N ARG A 134 -10.04 4.08 -20.87
CA ARG A 134 -10.15 4.92 -22.08
C ARG A 134 -9.52 4.23 -23.28
N THR A 135 -10.29 3.91 -24.32
CA THR A 135 -9.76 3.25 -25.53
C THR A 135 -9.09 4.24 -26.51
N ARG A 136 -9.31 5.54 -26.33
CA ARG A 136 -8.71 6.61 -27.15
C ARG A 136 -7.26 6.90 -26.71
N SER A 137 -6.37 5.93 -26.88
CA SER A 137 -4.93 6.11 -26.62
C SER A 137 -4.09 5.32 -27.60
N LEU A 138 -2.99 5.94 -28.07
CA LEU A 138 -1.99 5.27 -28.92
C LEU A 138 -1.27 4.14 -28.19
N LEU A 139 -1.32 4.10 -26.87
CA LEU A 139 -0.68 3.05 -26.10
C LEU A 139 -1.24 1.67 -26.38
N TRP A 140 -2.54 1.59 -26.72
CA TRP A 140 -3.16 0.33 -27.13
C TRP A 140 -2.61 -0.27 -28.43
N THR A 141 -1.87 0.53 -29.20
CA THR A 141 -1.23 0.09 -30.45
C THR A 141 0.25 -0.24 -30.27
N ARG A 142 0.82 -0.02 -29.07
CA ARG A 142 2.20 -0.38 -28.75
C ARG A 142 2.28 -1.84 -28.32
N GLU A 143 3.41 -2.49 -28.62
CA GLU A 143 3.68 -3.89 -28.24
C GLU A 143 3.59 -4.12 -26.72
N HIS A 144 3.79 -3.08 -25.91
CA HIS A 144 3.84 -3.17 -24.46
C HIS A 144 2.47 -3.17 -23.77
N SER A 145 1.36 -2.79 -24.41
CA SER A 145 0.02 -2.93 -23.80
C SER A 145 -0.47 -4.38 -23.88
N SER A 146 0.23 -5.28 -23.20
CA SER A 146 -0.08 -6.70 -23.21
C SER A 146 -1.29 -7.00 -22.31
N CYS A 147 -2.06 -8.02 -22.68
CA CYS A 147 -3.14 -8.57 -21.86
C CYS A 147 -2.64 -8.90 -20.43
N ALA A 148 -1.41 -9.41 -20.30
CA ALA A 148 -0.79 -9.75 -19.02
C ALA A 148 -0.54 -8.53 -18.13
N GLU A 149 0.02 -7.43 -18.68
CA GLU A 149 0.25 -6.20 -17.93
C GLU A 149 -1.05 -5.55 -17.46
N LEU A 150 -2.08 -5.54 -18.33
CA LEU A 150 -3.40 -5.05 -17.97
C LEU A 150 -4.05 -5.91 -16.87
N THR A 151 -3.92 -7.24 -16.97
CA THR A 151 -4.40 -8.17 -15.95
C THR A 151 -3.73 -7.90 -14.61
N ARG A 152 -2.41 -7.71 -14.59
CA ARG A 152 -1.66 -7.33 -13.38
C ARG A 152 -2.12 -5.99 -12.80
N LEU A 153 -2.36 -4.99 -13.65
CA LEU A 153 -2.85 -3.69 -13.20
C LEU A 153 -4.25 -3.77 -12.58
N LEU A 154 -5.16 -4.55 -13.18
CA LEU A 154 -6.51 -4.75 -12.63
C LEU A 154 -6.49 -5.54 -11.32
N LEU A 155 -5.59 -6.51 -11.19
CA LEU A 155 -5.35 -7.24 -9.94
C LEU A 155 -4.82 -6.31 -8.83
N TYR A 156 -3.89 -5.42 -9.17
CA TYR A 156 -3.43 -4.39 -8.25
C TYR A 156 -4.58 -3.45 -7.84
N PHE A 157 -5.38 -2.94 -8.79
CA PHE A 157 -6.54 -2.11 -8.46
C PHE A 157 -7.59 -2.84 -7.61
N HIS A 158 -7.77 -4.15 -7.82
CA HIS A 158 -8.64 -4.97 -6.98
C HIS A 158 -8.10 -5.09 -5.55
N SER A 159 -6.78 -5.07 -5.32
CA SER A 159 -6.21 -5.21 -3.97
C SER A 159 -6.36 -3.94 -3.11
N ILE A 160 -6.63 -2.79 -3.73
CA ILE A 160 -6.68 -1.48 -3.06
C ILE A 160 -7.86 -1.33 -2.09
N PRO A 161 -9.12 -1.59 -2.49
CA PRO A 161 -10.24 -1.44 -1.57
C PRO A 161 -10.15 -2.40 -0.38
N ARG A 162 -10.84 -2.05 0.71
CA ARG A 162 -11.03 -2.97 1.83
C ARG A 162 -11.81 -4.22 1.40
N LYS A 163 -11.67 -5.28 2.19
CA LYS A 163 -12.16 -6.63 1.85
C LYS A 163 -13.64 -6.64 1.44
N GLU A 164 -14.48 -5.92 2.17
CA GLU A 164 -15.94 -5.87 1.94
C GLU A 164 -16.29 -5.29 0.57
N VAL A 165 -15.47 -4.37 0.05
CA VAL A 165 -15.65 -3.79 -1.30
C VAL A 165 -15.05 -4.71 -2.35
N ARG A 166 -13.88 -5.31 -2.08
CA ARG A 166 -13.24 -6.26 -3.01
C ARG A 166 -14.10 -7.49 -3.28
N ASP A 167 -14.79 -7.98 -2.26
CA ASP A 167 -15.65 -9.16 -2.34
C ASP A 167 -16.88 -8.91 -3.23
N LEU A 168 -17.24 -7.64 -3.49
CA LEU A 168 -18.29 -7.28 -4.45
C LEU A 168 -17.82 -7.31 -5.92
N GLY A 169 -16.50 -7.33 -6.14
CA GLY A 169 -15.87 -7.24 -7.46
C GLY A 169 -15.84 -5.83 -8.06
N LEU A 170 -14.98 -5.63 -9.06
CA LEU A 170 -14.83 -4.37 -9.79
C LEU A 170 -15.94 -4.20 -10.82
N VAL A 171 -16.41 -2.96 -10.99
CA VAL A 171 -17.17 -2.54 -12.18
C VAL A 171 -16.20 -1.84 -13.13
N VAL A 172 -16.05 -2.36 -14.34
CA VAL A 172 -15.13 -1.78 -15.34
C VAL A 172 -15.91 -0.99 -16.37
N LEU A 173 -15.78 0.34 -16.34
CA LEU A 173 -16.37 1.26 -17.30
C LEU A 173 -15.38 1.51 -18.46
N VAL A 174 -15.66 0.93 -19.62
CA VAL A 174 -14.85 1.05 -20.83
C VAL A 174 -15.46 2.12 -21.73
N ASP A 175 -14.76 3.25 -21.87
CA ASP A 175 -15.09 4.29 -22.82
C ASP A 175 -14.52 3.95 -24.20
N ALA A 176 -15.37 3.33 -25.02
CA ALA A 176 -15.11 2.94 -26.41
C ALA A 176 -15.75 3.89 -27.42
N ARG A 177 -16.09 5.12 -27.02
CA ARG A 177 -16.54 6.16 -27.96
C ARG A 177 -15.41 6.43 -28.95
N ARG A 178 -15.72 6.47 -30.25
CA ARG A 178 -14.82 6.82 -31.36
C ARG A 178 -13.66 5.85 -31.62
N SER A 179 -13.44 4.84 -30.78
CA SER A 179 -12.41 3.80 -30.98
C SER A 179 -12.83 2.48 -30.32
N PRO A 180 -12.76 1.33 -31.02
CA PRO A 180 -13.05 0.04 -30.41
C PRO A 180 -12.06 -0.28 -29.28
N ALA A 181 -12.50 -1.11 -28.33
CA ALA A 181 -11.61 -1.64 -27.31
C ALA A 181 -10.54 -2.53 -27.94
N ALA A 182 -9.29 -2.35 -27.53
CA ALA A 182 -8.19 -3.17 -28.01
C ALA A 182 -8.37 -4.63 -27.59
N PRO A 183 -7.92 -5.61 -28.40
CA PRO A 183 -8.04 -7.03 -28.07
C PRO A 183 -7.49 -7.39 -26.68
N ALA A 184 -6.38 -6.75 -26.28
CA ALA A 184 -5.78 -6.92 -24.96
C ALA A 184 -6.74 -6.57 -23.81
N VAL A 185 -7.59 -5.56 -23.97
CA VAL A 185 -8.62 -5.18 -22.98
C VAL A 185 -9.65 -6.29 -22.87
N SER A 186 -10.23 -6.71 -24.00
CA SER A 186 -11.25 -7.76 -24.02
C SER A 186 -10.73 -9.08 -23.45
N GLN A 187 -9.49 -9.46 -23.79
CA GLN A 187 -8.84 -10.68 -23.28
C GLN A 187 -8.60 -10.62 -21.77
N ALA A 188 -8.06 -9.51 -21.25
CA ALA A 188 -7.80 -9.34 -19.82
C ALA A 188 -9.08 -9.38 -18.99
N LEU A 189 -10.13 -8.68 -19.45
CA LEU A 189 -11.43 -8.67 -18.77
C LEU A 189 -12.08 -10.05 -18.76
N SER A 190 -12.02 -10.76 -19.89
CA SER A 190 -12.55 -12.14 -19.99
C SER A 190 -11.79 -13.11 -19.08
N GLY A 191 -10.45 -13.00 -19.04
CA GLY A 191 -9.60 -13.84 -18.19
C GLY A 191 -9.88 -13.64 -16.70
N LEU A 192 -10.18 -12.41 -16.27
CA LEU A 192 -10.45 -12.09 -14.87
C LEU A 192 -11.86 -12.44 -14.40
N GLN A 193 -12.83 -12.55 -15.31
CA GLN A 193 -14.20 -12.98 -14.97
C GLN A 193 -14.33 -14.49 -14.71
N ASN A 194 -13.43 -15.31 -15.28
CA ASN A 194 -13.47 -16.78 -15.15
C ASN A 194 -12.91 -17.31 -13.81
N ASN A 195 -12.76 -16.45 -12.80
CA ASN A 195 -12.23 -16.82 -11.49
C ASN A 195 -13.33 -17.29 -10.52
N THR A 196 -12.99 -18.24 -9.63
CA THR A 196 -13.90 -18.76 -8.60
C THR A 196 -14.45 -17.68 -7.66
N SER A 197 -13.70 -16.59 -7.47
CA SER A 197 -14.18 -15.34 -6.86
C SER A 197 -14.10 -14.23 -7.91
N PRO A 198 -15.21 -13.54 -8.25
CA PRO A 198 -15.24 -12.61 -9.36
C PRO A 198 -14.45 -11.34 -9.02
N ILE A 199 -13.24 -11.22 -9.60
CA ILE A 199 -12.44 -9.99 -9.55
C ILE A 199 -13.19 -8.86 -10.27
N ILE A 200 -13.80 -9.19 -11.41
CA ILE A 200 -14.67 -8.30 -12.17
C ILE A 200 -16.10 -8.77 -11.98
N HIS A 201 -16.94 -7.87 -11.48
CA HIS A 201 -18.37 -8.10 -11.38
C HIS A 201 -19.05 -7.89 -12.73
N SER A 202 -18.91 -6.70 -13.31
CA SER A 202 -19.55 -6.34 -14.59
C SER A 202 -18.72 -5.35 -15.38
N ILE A 203 -18.99 -5.31 -16.69
CA ILE A 203 -18.36 -4.41 -17.64
C ILE A 203 -19.44 -3.49 -18.21
N LEU A 204 -19.24 -2.17 -18.09
CA LEU A 204 -20.07 -1.16 -18.72
C LEU A 204 -19.33 -0.64 -19.95
N LEU A 205 -19.81 -0.99 -21.15
CA LEU A 205 -19.18 -0.56 -22.40
C LEU A 205 -19.92 0.65 -22.98
N LEU A 206 -19.30 1.82 -22.90
CA LEU A 206 -19.81 3.06 -23.47
C LEU A 206 -19.39 3.16 -24.94
N VAL A 207 -20.38 3.12 -25.84
CA VAL A 207 -20.18 3.20 -27.30
C VAL A 207 -20.90 4.40 -27.89
N ASP A 208 -20.51 4.80 -29.10
CA ASP A 208 -21.28 5.79 -29.87
C ASP A 208 -22.67 5.23 -30.24
N LYS A 209 -23.65 6.13 -30.31
CA LYS A 209 -25.07 5.79 -30.58
C LYS A 209 -25.30 5.03 -31.89
N GLU A 210 -24.38 5.18 -32.85
CA GLU A 210 -24.42 4.53 -34.16
C GLU A 210 -23.61 3.22 -34.21
N SER A 211 -23.04 2.77 -33.09
CA SER A 211 -22.29 1.53 -33.02
C SER A 211 -23.20 0.32 -33.21
N ALA A 212 -22.88 -0.52 -34.19
CA ALA A 212 -23.55 -1.81 -34.42
C ALA A 212 -23.10 -2.90 -33.43
N PHE A 213 -22.20 -2.59 -32.48
CA PHE A 213 -21.69 -3.56 -31.52
C PHE A 213 -22.83 -4.08 -30.64
N ARG A 214 -23.04 -5.39 -30.69
CA ARG A 214 -23.90 -6.11 -29.76
C ARG A 214 -23.04 -7.15 -29.04
N PRO A 215 -23.00 -7.14 -27.70
CA PRO A 215 -22.31 -8.19 -26.97
C PRO A 215 -23.05 -9.50 -27.24
N ASP A 216 -22.29 -10.60 -27.27
CA ASP A 216 -22.87 -11.93 -27.37
C ASP A 216 -23.75 -12.18 -26.14
N LYS A 217 -25.01 -12.57 -26.37
CA LYS A 217 -26.00 -12.79 -25.30
C LYS A 217 -25.70 -14.07 -24.50
N ASP A 218 -24.90 -14.97 -25.08
CA ASP A 218 -24.54 -16.26 -24.49
C ASP A 218 -23.16 -16.22 -23.81
N ALA A 219 -22.48 -15.06 -23.83
CA ALA A 219 -21.23 -14.89 -23.10
C ALA A 219 -21.50 -14.84 -21.58
N ILE A 220 -20.71 -15.62 -20.83
CA ILE A 220 -20.62 -15.61 -19.35
C ILE A 220 -20.28 -14.19 -18.82
N ILE A 221 -19.79 -13.33 -19.71
CA ILE A 221 -19.41 -11.94 -19.47
C ILE A 221 -20.65 -11.08 -19.22
N GLN A 222 -20.86 -10.61 -17.98
CA GLN A 222 -21.84 -9.56 -17.67
C GLN A 222 -21.38 -8.22 -18.26
N CYS A 223 -21.61 -8.04 -19.57
CA CYS A 223 -21.28 -6.84 -20.33
C CYS A 223 -22.56 -6.08 -20.70
N GLU A 224 -22.70 -4.88 -20.17
CA GLU A 224 -23.82 -3.98 -20.47
C GLU A 224 -23.34 -2.87 -21.41
N VAL A 225 -23.95 -2.80 -22.60
CA VAL A 225 -23.62 -1.77 -23.58
C VAL A 225 -24.52 -0.56 -23.40
N VAL A 226 -23.90 0.61 -23.23
CA VAL A 226 -24.58 1.89 -23.07
C VAL A 226 -24.16 2.85 -24.19
N SER A 227 -25.13 3.54 -24.78
CA SER A 227 -24.92 4.42 -25.95
C SER A 227 -24.91 5.91 -25.62
N SER A 228 -24.92 6.27 -24.33
CA SER A 228 -24.86 7.65 -23.87
C SER A 228 -24.38 7.75 -22.42
N LEU A 229 -23.76 8.88 -22.07
CA LEU A 229 -23.35 9.18 -20.69
C LEU A 229 -24.54 9.22 -19.72
N LYS A 230 -25.70 9.72 -20.17
CA LYS A 230 -26.95 9.65 -19.40
C LYS A 230 -27.38 8.21 -19.06
N ALA A 231 -27.06 7.24 -19.91
CA ALA A 231 -27.32 5.83 -19.61
C ALA A 231 -26.32 5.27 -18.59
N VAL A 232 -25.06 5.70 -18.62
CA VAL A 232 -24.05 5.38 -17.58
C VAL A 232 -24.54 5.86 -16.21
N HIS A 233 -25.20 7.02 -16.15
CA HIS A 233 -25.74 7.58 -14.89
C HIS A 233 -26.76 6.66 -14.20
N LYS A 234 -27.34 5.68 -14.90
CA LYS A 234 -28.22 4.68 -14.28
C LYS A 234 -27.45 3.70 -13.40
N PHE A 235 -26.15 3.51 -13.63
CA PHE A 235 -25.29 2.55 -12.94
C PHE A 235 -24.31 3.21 -11.98
N VAL A 236 -23.76 4.36 -12.35
CA VAL A 236 -22.80 5.14 -11.55
C VAL A 236 -23.33 6.56 -11.43
N ASP A 237 -23.37 7.13 -10.23
CA ASP A 237 -23.87 8.50 -10.06
C ASP A 237 -22.94 9.52 -10.73
N SER A 238 -23.46 10.67 -11.16
CA SER A 238 -22.65 11.73 -11.79
C SER A 238 -21.57 12.27 -10.84
N CYS A 239 -21.84 12.28 -9.52
CA CYS A 239 -20.84 12.65 -8.52
C CYS A 239 -19.75 11.57 -8.30
N GLN A 240 -19.91 10.38 -8.88
CA GLN A 240 -18.98 9.26 -8.85
C GLN A 240 -18.33 9.01 -10.23
N LEU A 241 -18.46 9.96 -11.15
CA LEU A 241 -17.81 9.93 -12.46
C LEU A 241 -16.82 11.08 -12.57
N THR A 242 -15.70 10.84 -13.26
CA THR A 242 -14.68 11.86 -13.54
C THR A 242 -15.17 12.80 -14.65
N ALA A 243 -14.51 13.95 -14.79
CA ALA A 243 -14.88 14.96 -15.78
C ALA A 243 -14.87 14.42 -17.24
N ASP A 244 -13.98 13.47 -17.57
CA ASP A 244 -13.91 12.82 -18.89
C ASP A 244 -15.22 12.09 -19.27
N LEU A 245 -16.01 11.72 -18.26
CA LEU A 245 -17.27 11.00 -18.36
C LEU A 245 -18.47 11.87 -17.93
N ASP A 246 -18.35 13.20 -18.02
CA ASP A 246 -19.41 14.17 -17.69
C ASP A 246 -19.90 14.05 -16.23
N GLY A 247 -18.98 13.71 -15.34
CA GLY A 247 -19.19 13.68 -13.91
C GLY A 247 -18.50 14.83 -13.16
N SER A 248 -18.74 14.89 -11.85
CA SER A 248 -18.21 15.94 -10.97
C SER A 248 -17.18 15.44 -9.96
N PHE A 249 -16.73 14.19 -10.05
CA PHE A 249 -15.74 13.64 -9.14
C PHE A 249 -14.34 14.21 -9.44
N PRO A 250 -13.69 14.89 -8.47
CA PRO A 250 -12.35 15.44 -8.67
C PRO A 250 -11.32 14.30 -8.73
N TYR A 251 -10.55 14.22 -9.82
CA TYR A 251 -9.50 13.22 -9.96
C TYR A 251 -8.28 13.79 -10.67
N SER A 252 -7.12 13.60 -10.05
CA SER A 252 -5.80 13.88 -10.62
C SER A 252 -5.00 12.59 -10.60
N HIS A 253 -4.71 12.07 -11.79
CA HIS A 253 -4.03 10.79 -11.92
C HIS A 253 -2.58 10.84 -11.41
N GLY A 254 -1.88 11.96 -11.64
CA GLY A 254 -0.53 12.18 -11.12
C GLY A 254 -0.49 12.21 -9.60
N ASP A 255 -1.40 12.95 -8.97
CA ASP A 255 -1.49 13.01 -7.50
C ASP A 255 -1.84 11.63 -6.92
N TRP A 256 -2.72 10.89 -7.59
CA TRP A 256 -3.06 9.52 -7.21
C TRP A 256 -1.82 8.62 -7.21
N ILE A 257 -1.01 8.63 -8.28
CA ILE A 257 0.22 7.81 -8.35
C ILE A 257 1.20 8.23 -7.25
N CYS A 258 1.45 9.53 -7.08
CA CYS A 258 2.38 10.03 -6.08
C CYS A 258 1.97 9.65 -4.66
N PHE A 259 0.67 9.77 -4.34
CA PHE A 259 0.12 9.34 -3.06
C PHE A 259 0.33 7.85 -2.84
N ARG A 260 -0.03 7.00 -3.81
CA ARG A 260 0.13 5.54 -3.73
C ARG A 260 1.58 5.12 -3.53
N GLN A 261 2.50 5.64 -4.34
CA GLN A 261 3.92 5.34 -4.23
C GLN A 261 4.48 5.68 -2.86
N ARG A 262 4.15 6.86 -2.32
CA ARG A 262 4.64 7.27 -1.02
C ARG A 262 4.03 6.45 0.11
N LEU A 263 2.71 6.23 0.06
CA LEU A 263 2.00 5.49 1.09
C LEU A 263 2.52 4.05 1.18
N GLU A 264 2.66 3.38 0.04
CA GLU A 264 3.10 1.98 -0.02
C GLU A 264 4.57 1.83 0.35
N HIS A 265 5.42 2.76 -0.08
CA HIS A 265 6.82 2.78 0.36
C HIS A 265 6.93 2.96 1.87
N PHE A 266 6.15 3.88 2.44
CA PHE A 266 6.11 4.08 3.89
C PHE A 266 5.58 2.85 4.65
N ALA A 267 4.51 2.23 4.16
CA ALA A 267 3.97 1.01 4.75
C ALA A 267 4.98 -0.16 4.69
N ALA A 268 5.64 -0.34 3.55
CA ALA A 268 6.68 -1.37 3.37
C ALA A 268 7.86 -1.16 4.34
N ASN A 269 8.31 0.08 4.52
CA ASN A 269 9.35 0.43 5.49
C ASN A 269 8.91 0.09 6.93
N CYS A 270 7.65 0.34 7.28
CA CYS A 270 7.12 -0.02 8.60
C CYS A 270 7.06 -1.55 8.79
N GLU A 271 6.60 -2.30 7.78
CA GLU A 271 6.56 -3.77 7.83
C GLU A 271 7.96 -4.37 7.99
N GLU A 272 8.94 -3.89 7.22
CA GLU A 272 10.33 -4.34 7.31
C GLU A 272 10.93 -4.04 8.70
N ALA A 273 10.68 -2.85 9.24
CA ALA A 273 11.08 -2.48 10.58
C ALA A 273 10.44 -3.38 11.67
N ILE A 274 9.15 -3.68 11.56
CA ILE A 274 8.45 -4.60 12.48
C ILE A 274 9.10 -5.98 12.44
N ILE A 275 9.35 -6.54 11.24
CA ILE A 275 9.98 -7.85 11.07
C ILE A 275 11.39 -7.84 11.69
N PHE A 276 12.17 -6.80 11.44
CA PHE A 276 13.50 -6.63 12.02
C PHE A 276 13.45 -6.62 13.55
N LEU A 277 12.57 -5.80 14.15
CA LEU A 277 12.41 -5.71 15.61
C LEU A 277 11.96 -7.04 16.23
N GLN A 278 11.06 -7.76 15.58
CA GLN A 278 10.61 -9.09 16.02
C GLN A 278 11.75 -10.12 15.99
N ASN A 279 12.58 -10.10 14.94
CA ASN A 279 13.75 -10.97 14.84
C ASN A 279 14.79 -10.64 15.92
N SER A 280 15.01 -9.34 16.19
CA SER A 280 15.88 -8.89 17.29
C SER A 280 15.33 -9.31 18.65
N PHE A 281 14.01 -9.23 18.86
CA PHE A 281 13.36 -9.70 20.08
C PHE A 281 13.55 -11.21 20.29
N CYS A 282 13.34 -12.01 19.24
CA CYS A 282 13.57 -13.46 19.31
C CYS A 282 15.03 -13.78 19.62
N SER A 283 15.97 -13.10 18.96
CA SER A 283 17.41 -13.25 19.20
C SER A 283 17.77 -12.92 20.65
N LEU A 284 17.23 -11.81 21.17
CA LEU A 284 17.34 -11.37 22.56
C LEU A 284 16.71 -12.32 23.56
N ASN A 285 15.75 -13.18 23.20
CA ASN A 285 15.13 -14.11 24.13
C ASN A 285 15.67 -15.53 24.00
N THR A 286 16.71 -15.74 23.19
CA THR A 286 17.38 -17.04 23.11
C THR A 286 17.99 -17.39 24.47
N HIS A 287 17.47 -18.43 25.10
CA HIS A 287 17.94 -18.87 26.42
C HIS A 287 19.27 -19.60 26.29
N ARG A 288 20.31 -19.03 26.91
CA ARG A 288 21.58 -19.72 27.17
C ARG A 288 21.84 -19.62 28.67
N THR A 289 22.02 -20.75 29.33
CA THR A 289 22.34 -20.80 30.76
C THR A 289 23.86 -20.69 30.91
N PRO A 290 24.41 -19.55 31.33
CA PRO A 290 25.85 -19.42 31.51
C PRO A 290 26.32 -20.26 32.70
N ARG A 291 27.49 -20.88 32.57
CA ARG A 291 28.08 -21.77 33.59
C ARG A 291 29.28 -21.13 34.30
N THR A 292 29.86 -20.09 33.73
CA THR A 292 31.08 -19.41 34.23
C THR A 292 30.90 -17.90 34.21
N ALA A 293 31.67 -17.16 35.02
CA ALA A 293 31.62 -15.69 35.01
C ALA A 293 32.02 -15.11 33.63
N GLN A 294 32.96 -15.77 32.95
CA GLN A 294 33.39 -15.42 31.59
C GLN A 294 32.23 -15.54 30.58
N GLU A 295 31.46 -16.63 30.63
CA GLU A 295 30.29 -16.80 29.76
C GLU A 295 29.21 -15.73 30.02
N VAL A 296 29.05 -15.27 31.27
CA VAL A 296 28.12 -14.16 31.58
C VAL A 296 28.62 -12.85 30.98
N ALA A 297 29.93 -12.55 31.09
CA ALA A 297 30.51 -11.35 30.51
C ALA A 297 30.35 -11.32 28.97
N GLU A 298 30.63 -12.44 28.30
CA GLU A 298 30.42 -12.57 26.85
C GLU A 298 28.95 -12.38 26.46
N LEU A 299 28.00 -12.87 27.26
CA LEU A 299 26.58 -12.67 27.01
C LEU A 299 26.14 -11.21 27.18
N ILE A 300 26.73 -10.47 28.11
CA ILE A 300 26.49 -9.02 28.27
C ILE A 300 27.05 -8.26 27.06
N ASP A 301 28.28 -8.54 26.64
CA ASP A 301 28.90 -7.89 25.49
C ASP A 301 28.11 -8.15 24.19
N GLN A 302 27.66 -9.40 23.98
CA GLN A 302 26.79 -9.77 22.86
C GLN A 302 25.45 -9.04 22.91
N HIS A 303 24.86 -8.91 24.10
CA HIS A 303 23.62 -8.18 24.31
C HIS A 303 23.76 -6.69 23.96
N GLU A 304 24.78 -6.02 24.50
CA GLU A 304 25.06 -4.61 24.25
C GLU A 304 25.35 -4.35 22.77
N THR A 305 26.14 -5.22 22.14
CA THR A 305 26.45 -5.12 20.70
C THR A 305 25.19 -5.25 19.85
N MET A 306 24.34 -6.24 20.12
CA MET A 306 23.10 -6.44 19.37
C MET A 306 22.15 -5.25 19.54
N MET A 307 21.97 -4.74 20.77
CA MET A 307 21.10 -3.58 20.98
C MET A 307 21.64 -2.32 20.32
N LYS A 308 22.97 -2.14 20.31
CA LYS A 308 23.59 -1.06 19.56
C LYS A 308 23.27 -1.15 18.06
N LEU A 309 23.43 -2.33 17.46
CA LEU A 309 23.09 -2.55 16.05
C LEU A 309 21.62 -2.27 15.73
N VAL A 310 20.71 -2.65 16.63
CA VAL A 310 19.28 -2.35 16.45
C VAL A 310 19.00 -0.85 16.53
N LEU A 311 19.63 -0.13 17.46
CA LEU A 311 19.42 1.30 17.62
C LEU A 311 20.03 2.14 16.50
N GLU A 312 21.11 1.65 15.89
CA GLU A 312 21.82 2.27 14.77
C GLU A 312 21.27 1.82 13.40
N ASP A 313 20.24 0.97 13.37
CA ASP A 313 19.62 0.51 12.13
C ASP A 313 19.10 1.70 11.30
N PRO A 314 19.54 1.88 10.04
CA PRO A 314 19.21 3.05 9.24
C PRO A 314 17.70 3.23 9.01
N LEU A 315 16.97 2.12 8.85
CA LEU A 315 15.54 2.14 8.59
C LEU A 315 14.78 2.59 9.85
N LEU A 316 15.09 2.02 11.01
CA LEU A 316 14.50 2.44 12.28
C LEU A 316 14.83 3.89 12.62
N VAL A 317 16.06 4.32 12.40
CA VAL A 317 16.47 5.72 12.61
C VAL A 317 15.67 6.66 11.70
N SER A 318 15.53 6.32 10.41
CA SER A 318 14.73 7.09 9.46
C SER A 318 13.26 7.19 9.88
N LEU A 319 12.63 6.06 10.23
CA LEU A 319 11.22 6.04 10.67
C LEU A 319 10.99 6.86 11.94
N ARG A 320 11.93 6.85 12.89
CA ARG A 320 11.84 7.66 14.12
C ARG A 320 11.98 9.16 13.85
N LEU A 321 12.89 9.55 12.97
CA LEU A 321 13.16 10.97 12.68
C LEU A 321 12.13 11.58 11.73
N GLU A 322 11.72 10.83 10.70
CA GLU A 322 10.94 11.36 9.57
C GLU A 322 9.52 10.78 9.50
N GLY A 323 9.23 9.65 10.15
CA GLY A 323 7.96 8.93 10.00
C GLY A 323 6.73 9.78 10.32
N GLY A 324 6.76 10.55 11.42
CA GLY A 324 5.70 11.50 11.76
C GLY A 324 5.50 12.59 10.70
N THR A 325 6.58 13.06 10.08
CA THR A 325 6.52 14.06 8.99
C THR A 325 5.94 13.45 7.72
N ILE A 326 6.34 12.22 7.37
CA ILE A 326 5.81 11.48 6.23
C ILE A 326 4.31 11.24 6.40
N LEU A 327 3.86 10.79 7.58
CA LEU A 327 2.44 10.61 7.88
C LEU A 327 1.65 11.91 7.83
N ALA A 328 2.18 13.00 8.39
CA ALA A 328 1.53 14.31 8.32
C ALA A 328 1.39 14.79 6.86
N ARG A 329 2.37 14.49 6.01
CA ARG A 329 2.32 14.77 4.58
C ARG A 329 1.29 13.90 3.87
N LEU A 330 1.26 12.60 4.13
CA LEU A 330 0.28 11.67 3.55
C LEU A 330 -1.16 12.06 3.92
N ARG A 331 -1.40 12.50 5.15
CA ARG A 331 -2.72 13.04 5.58
C ARG A 331 -3.14 14.30 4.83
N ARG A 332 -2.17 15.13 4.41
CA ARG A 332 -2.45 16.34 3.62
C ARG A 332 -2.73 16.02 2.15
N GLU A 333 -2.05 15.01 1.63
CA GLU A 333 -2.16 14.56 0.24
C GLU A 333 -3.30 13.52 0.05
N GLU A 334 -4.06 13.22 1.10
CA GLU A 334 -5.17 12.28 1.05
C GLU A 334 -6.21 12.72 -0.01
N LEU A 335 -6.59 11.79 -0.88
CA LEU A 335 -7.42 12.06 -2.05
C LEU A 335 -8.93 12.19 -1.73
N GLY A 336 -9.31 12.19 -0.45
CA GLY A 336 -10.70 12.30 0.00
C GLY A 336 -11.58 11.07 -0.31
N THR A 337 -10.98 9.96 -0.75
CA THR A 337 -11.71 8.71 -1.04
C THR A 337 -11.77 7.81 0.18
N GLU A 338 -12.75 6.88 0.24
CA GLU A 338 -12.77 5.86 1.29
C GLU A 338 -11.53 4.96 1.24
N ASP A 339 -11.13 4.51 0.04
CA ASP A 339 -9.97 3.63 -0.13
C ASP A 339 -8.65 4.30 0.30
N SER A 340 -8.50 5.60 0.02
CA SER A 340 -7.33 6.37 0.45
C SER A 340 -7.26 6.52 1.97
N ARG A 341 -8.41 6.71 2.63
CA ARG A 341 -8.48 6.81 4.10
C ARG A 341 -8.18 5.48 4.77
N ASP A 342 -8.79 4.40 4.30
CA ASP A 342 -8.59 3.06 4.84
C ASP A 342 -7.11 2.63 4.73
N THR A 343 -6.48 2.88 3.57
CA THR A 343 -5.06 2.55 3.36
C THR A 343 -4.10 3.45 4.16
N LEU A 344 -4.47 4.72 4.39
CA LEU A 344 -3.71 5.64 5.26
C LEU A 344 -3.83 5.27 6.74
N GLU A 345 -5.00 4.83 7.18
CA GLU A 345 -5.23 4.34 8.55
C GLU A 345 -4.45 3.04 8.80
N ALA A 346 -4.44 2.12 7.83
CA ALA A 346 -3.61 0.92 7.90
C ALA A 346 -2.11 1.26 8.02
N ALA A 347 -1.61 2.20 7.22
CA ALA A 347 -0.22 2.65 7.30
C ALA A 347 0.10 3.37 8.62
N THR A 348 -0.85 4.16 9.16
CA THR A 348 -0.72 4.77 10.49
C THR A 348 -0.61 3.70 11.57
N SER A 349 -1.46 2.67 11.51
CA SER A 349 -1.45 1.55 12.47
C SER A 349 -0.15 0.75 12.41
N LEU A 350 0.45 0.58 11.22
CA LEU A 350 1.77 -0.02 11.06
C LEU A 350 2.86 0.81 11.73
N TYR A 351 2.80 2.13 11.59
CA TYR A 351 3.76 3.03 12.24
C TYR A 351 3.64 2.99 13.77
N ASP A 352 2.41 3.07 14.30
CA ASP A 352 2.17 2.92 15.73
C ASP A 352 2.67 1.55 16.24
N ARG A 353 2.54 0.50 15.42
CA ARG A 353 3.08 -0.81 15.73
C ARG A 353 4.60 -0.83 15.78
N VAL A 354 5.31 -0.10 14.91
CA VAL A 354 6.78 0.03 15.02
C VAL A 354 7.16 0.56 16.40
N ASP A 355 6.47 1.59 16.90
CA ASP A 355 6.73 2.16 18.22
C ASP A 355 6.47 1.16 19.36
N GLU A 356 5.36 0.39 19.29
CA GLU A 356 5.07 -0.69 20.24
C GLU A 356 6.18 -1.77 20.26
N GLU A 357 6.68 -2.15 19.09
CA GLU A 357 7.73 -3.16 18.91
C GLU A 357 9.06 -2.66 19.47
N VAL A 358 9.42 -1.40 19.22
CA VAL A 358 10.59 -0.73 19.82
C VAL A 358 10.46 -0.72 21.35
N HIS A 359 9.32 -0.28 21.88
CA HIS A 359 9.10 -0.21 23.31
C HIS A 359 9.23 -1.59 23.97
N ARG A 360 8.61 -2.62 23.38
CA ARG A 360 8.68 -3.99 23.87
C ARG A 360 10.11 -4.54 23.86
N LEU A 361 10.87 -4.23 22.82
CA LEU A 361 12.27 -4.64 22.70
C LEU A 361 13.13 -4.00 23.80
N VAL A 362 13.00 -2.70 24.00
CA VAL A 362 13.74 -1.96 25.05
C VAL A 362 13.41 -2.48 26.44
N LEU A 363 12.12 -2.70 26.75
CA LEU A 363 11.70 -3.23 28.04
C LEU A 363 12.29 -4.62 28.31
N THR A 364 12.23 -5.48 27.30
CA THR A 364 12.74 -6.87 27.39
C THR A 364 14.25 -6.89 27.48
N SER A 365 14.93 -6.04 26.71
CA SER A 365 16.39 -5.89 26.75
C SER A 365 16.86 -5.46 28.13
N ASN A 366 16.24 -4.43 28.71
CA ASN A 366 16.58 -3.95 30.05
C ASN A 366 16.39 -5.04 31.12
N ASN A 367 15.31 -5.81 31.04
CA ASN A 367 15.08 -6.93 31.97
C ASN A 367 16.15 -8.02 31.83
N ARG A 368 16.50 -8.41 30.60
CA ARG A 368 17.54 -9.41 30.34
C ARG A 368 18.91 -8.94 30.81
N LEU A 369 19.25 -7.66 30.59
CA LEU A 369 20.51 -7.10 31.06
C LEU A 369 20.61 -7.15 32.59
N GLN A 370 19.55 -6.76 33.30
CA GLN A 370 19.49 -6.89 34.77
C GLN A 370 19.68 -8.33 35.24
N GLN A 371 19.04 -9.31 34.57
CA GLN A 371 19.23 -10.72 34.89
C GLN A 371 20.69 -11.18 34.69
N LEU A 372 21.33 -10.78 33.59
CA LEU A 372 22.72 -11.10 33.31
C LEU A 372 23.67 -10.44 34.33
N GLU A 373 23.39 -9.21 34.75
CA GLU A 373 24.15 -8.52 35.79
C GLU A 373 24.04 -9.24 37.14
N HIS A 374 22.84 -9.67 37.54
CA HIS A 374 22.65 -10.49 38.73
C HIS A 374 23.39 -11.82 38.65
N LEU A 375 23.38 -12.49 37.48
CA LEU A 375 24.16 -13.72 37.28
C LEU A 375 25.67 -13.46 37.37
N ARG A 376 26.16 -12.32 36.87
CA ARG A 376 27.56 -11.91 36.96
C ARG A 376 27.98 -11.72 38.42
N GLU A 377 27.14 -11.05 39.21
CA GLU A 377 27.37 -10.89 40.65
C GLU A 377 27.45 -12.25 41.36
N LEU A 378 26.50 -13.14 41.13
CA LEU A 378 26.49 -14.49 41.72
C LEU A 378 27.72 -15.31 41.32
N ALA A 379 28.10 -15.29 40.05
CA ALA A 379 29.29 -16.00 39.56
C ALA A 379 30.58 -15.48 40.23
N SER A 380 30.71 -14.16 40.39
CA SER A 380 31.87 -13.55 41.07
C SER A 380 31.98 -13.93 42.55
N LEU A 381 30.84 -14.09 43.24
CA LEU A 381 30.80 -14.53 44.64
C LEU A 381 31.20 -16.00 44.78
N LEU A 382 30.76 -16.86 43.86
CA LEU A 382 31.12 -18.28 43.85
C LEU A 382 32.62 -18.46 43.61
N GLU A 383 33.18 -17.78 42.61
CA GLU A 383 34.63 -17.79 42.33
C GLU A 383 35.44 -17.24 43.51
N GLY A 384 34.96 -16.17 44.16
CA GLY A 384 35.58 -15.63 45.37
C GLY A 384 35.57 -16.61 46.56
N ASN A 385 34.49 -17.37 46.72
CA ASN A 385 34.39 -18.39 47.77
C ASN A 385 35.30 -19.60 47.49
N ASP A 386 35.46 -20.01 46.24
CA ASP A 386 36.36 -21.08 45.85
C ASP A 386 37.82 -20.69 46.05
N GLN A 387 38.19 -19.44 45.76
CA GLN A 387 39.53 -18.91 46.07
C GLN A 387 39.81 -18.85 47.57
N VAL A 388 38.82 -18.48 48.40
CA VAL A 388 38.95 -18.47 49.87
C VAL A 388 39.06 -19.91 50.42
N ARG A 389 38.34 -20.89 49.86
CA ARG A 389 38.49 -22.30 50.23
C ARG A 389 39.85 -22.86 49.82
N ALA A 390 40.37 -22.48 48.65
CA ALA A 390 41.70 -22.86 48.20
C ALA A 390 42.81 -22.24 49.06
N ALA A 391 42.62 -21.00 49.54
CA ALA A 391 43.56 -20.31 50.42
C ALA A 391 43.44 -20.72 51.91
N GLY A 392 42.29 -21.26 52.34
CA GLY A 392 41.94 -21.58 53.72
C GLY A 392 42.55 -22.86 54.32
N GLY A 393 43.54 -23.47 53.65
CA GLY A 393 44.27 -24.64 54.14
C GLY A 393 45.20 -24.41 55.36
N ARG A 394 45.20 -23.22 55.98
CA ARG A 394 45.86 -22.96 57.26
C ARG A 394 44.96 -22.13 58.18
N ARG A 395 44.59 -22.69 59.35
CA ARG A 395 44.15 -21.93 60.54
C ARG A 395 45.39 -21.37 61.28
N PRO A 396 45.29 -20.38 62.20
CA PRO A 396 44.10 -19.85 62.88
C PRO A 396 44.03 -18.30 62.99
N GLY A 397 42.88 -17.76 63.45
CA GLY A 397 42.78 -16.39 63.98
C GLY A 397 41.38 -15.79 63.87
N GLN A 398 40.77 -15.45 65.01
CA GLN A 398 39.43 -14.87 65.15
C GLN A 398 39.37 -13.38 64.72
N HIS A 399 38.16 -12.91 64.38
CA HIS A 399 37.65 -11.52 64.19
C HIS A 399 37.78 -10.85 62.80
N PRO A 400 36.82 -9.96 62.42
CA PRO A 400 35.37 -10.18 62.31
C PRO A 400 34.77 -9.73 60.95
N LEU A 401 33.54 -10.18 60.70
CA LEU A 401 32.69 -10.03 59.50
C LEU A 401 32.20 -8.60 59.19
N GLN A 402 33.08 -7.60 59.06
CA GLN A 402 32.65 -6.23 58.68
C GLN A 402 33.65 -5.54 57.74
N ALA A 403 33.76 -5.98 56.47
CA ALA A 403 34.52 -5.21 55.48
C ALA A 403 34.24 -5.48 53.99
N ARG A 404 33.11 -6.08 53.59
CA ARG A 404 32.82 -6.31 52.15
C ARG A 404 31.40 -5.93 51.72
N LEU A 405 30.83 -4.91 52.36
CA LEU A 405 29.50 -4.37 52.02
C LEU A 405 29.53 -2.92 51.52
N ALA A 406 30.70 -2.41 51.12
CA ALA A 406 30.82 -1.04 50.62
C ALA A 406 31.75 -0.97 49.40
N LYS A 407 31.16 -1.12 48.21
CA LYS A 407 31.52 -0.49 46.92
C LYS A 407 31.02 -1.36 45.77
N ALA A 408 29.71 -1.38 45.58
CA ALA A 408 29.12 -1.51 44.25
C ALA A 408 28.58 -0.13 43.89
N THR A 409 29.49 0.81 43.59
CA THR A 409 29.11 2.04 42.89
C THR A 409 28.77 1.64 41.47
N LEU A 410 27.47 1.64 41.17
CA LEU A 410 26.93 1.53 39.82
C LEU A 410 27.70 2.47 38.88
N SER A 411 28.29 1.89 37.84
CA SER A 411 28.95 2.64 36.75
C SER A 411 27.90 3.45 35.97
N PRO A 412 28.19 4.67 35.50
CA PRO A 412 27.21 5.54 34.82
C PRO A 412 26.78 5.10 33.42
N SER A 413 27.16 3.91 32.94
CA SER A 413 26.85 3.42 31.59
C SER A 413 25.36 3.17 31.34
N HIS A 414 24.53 3.17 32.40
CA HIS A 414 23.09 2.85 32.36
C HIS A 414 22.17 3.94 31.76
N CYS A 415 22.71 5.04 31.22
CA CYS A 415 21.89 6.15 30.71
C CYS A 415 21.52 6.07 29.22
N VAL A 416 22.14 5.20 28.42
CA VAL A 416 21.92 5.22 26.95
C VAL A 416 20.49 4.82 26.57
N PHE A 417 19.86 3.89 27.31
CA PHE A 417 18.53 3.38 26.97
C PHE A 417 17.35 4.21 27.48
N ARG A 418 17.58 5.12 28.43
CA ARG A 418 16.51 5.94 29.02
C ARG A 418 16.24 7.24 28.24
N ALA A 419 17.13 7.59 27.30
CA ALA A 419 17.04 8.81 26.49
C ALA A 419 16.46 8.57 25.08
N LEU A 420 16.00 7.35 24.79
CA LEU A 420 15.48 6.93 23.47
C LEU A 420 13.95 6.75 23.45
N ILE A 421 13.27 7.13 24.53
CA ILE A 421 11.82 7.40 24.61
C ILE A 421 11.69 8.90 24.82
#